data_AF-A0A2G9UL21-F1
#
_entry.id   AF-A0A2G9UL21-F1
#
_cell.length_a   1.000
_cell.length_b   1.000
_cell.length_c   1.000
_cell.angle_alpha   90.00
_cell.angle_beta   90.00
_cell.angle_gamma   90.00
#
_symmetry.space_group_name_H-M   'P 1'
#
loop_
_entity.id
_entity.type
_entity.pdbx_description
1 polymer ?
#
loop_
_entity_poly.entity_id
_entity_poly.type
_entity_poly.pdbx_seq_one_letter_code
_entity_poly.pdbx_strand_id
1 'polypeptide(L)'
;MANIVSFLLDSICDVILRMEDIRSVDADISADMVDTLLKELAPIFTVNGRSAIHEVCSTSYFRTKEIIFCLKGSLQSIDDRWCSAKGPLAQWLQPGEVRSLIKALFMNTEQRRQLLDSIF
;
A
#
# COMPACT_ATOMS: atom_id res chain seq x y z
N MET A 1 -19.28 4.04 3.45
CA MET A 1 -19.47 5.27 4.26
C MET A 1 -18.10 5.88 4.44
N ALA A 2 -17.81 7.01 3.80
CA ALA A 2 -16.55 7.71 4.03
C ALA A 2 -16.61 8.35 5.41
N ASN A 3 -15.92 7.76 6.39
CA ASN A 3 -15.64 8.43 7.64
C ASN A 3 -14.28 9.14 7.54
N ILE A 4 -13.98 10.01 8.49
CA ILE A 4 -12.76 10.82 8.50
C ILE A 4 -11.49 9.95 8.43
N VAL A 5 -11.54 8.74 9.00
CA VAL A 5 -10.40 7.81 9.00
C VAL A 5 -10.20 7.17 7.63
N SER A 6 -11.26 6.73 6.95
CA SER A 6 -11.15 6.30 5.55
C SER A 6 -10.57 7.40 4.66
N PHE A 7 -11.07 8.63 4.79
CA PHE A 7 -10.55 9.76 4.04
C PHE A 7 -9.07 10.05 4.34
N LEU A 8 -8.66 9.99 5.60
CA LEU A 8 -7.26 10.15 6.00
C LEU A 8 -6.37 9.07 5.38
N LEU A 9 -6.76 7.80 5.50
CA LEU A 9 -6.01 6.67 4.95
C LEU A 9 -5.89 6.75 3.44
N ASP A 10 -6.98 7.03 2.74
CA ASP A 10 -6.98 7.19 1.28
C ASP A 10 -6.12 8.39 0.86
N SER A 11 -6.18 9.51 1.58
CA SER A 11 -5.34 10.69 1.29
C SER A 11 -3.85 10.39 1.43
N ILE A 12 -3.45 9.62 2.44
CA ILE A 12 -2.06 9.19 2.63
C ILE A 12 -1.64 8.25 1.48
N CYS A 13 -2.49 7.28 1.13
CA CYS A 13 -2.25 6.39 -0.01
C CYS A 13 -2.03 7.18 -1.30
N ASP A 14 -2.91 8.16 -1.56
CA ASP A 14 -2.87 9.04 -2.70
C ASP A 14 -1.59 9.87 -2.78
N VAL A 15 -1.10 10.39 -1.65
CA VAL A 15 0.17 11.13 -1.58
C VAL A 15 1.32 10.23 -1.98
N ILE A 16 1.39 9.01 -1.43
CA ILE A 16 2.45 8.04 -1.75
C ILE A 16 2.39 7.63 -3.23
N LEU A 17 1.20 7.36 -3.75
CA LEU A 17 0.99 6.95 -5.15
C LEU A 17 1.35 8.04 -6.18
N ARG A 18 1.35 9.31 -5.77
CA ARG A 18 1.73 10.45 -6.61
C ARG A 18 3.22 10.77 -6.58
N MET A 19 4.01 10.14 -5.69
CA MET A 19 5.45 10.34 -5.66
C MET A 19 6.11 9.67 -6.86
N GLU A 20 7.01 10.40 -7.52
CA GLU A 20 7.73 9.89 -8.70
C GLU A 20 9.01 9.11 -8.32
N ASP A 21 9.64 9.46 -7.21
CA ASP A 21 10.85 8.83 -6.68
C ASP A 21 10.78 8.79 -5.15
N ILE A 22 10.99 7.61 -4.57
CA ILE A 22 10.98 7.35 -3.13
C ILE A 22 12.29 6.62 -2.81
N ARG A 23 13.19 7.31 -2.11
CA ARG A 23 14.44 6.70 -1.64
C ARG A 23 14.12 5.60 -0.64
N SER A 24 14.95 4.56 -0.56
CA SER A 24 14.74 3.44 0.35
C SER A 24 14.51 3.86 1.80
N VAL A 25 15.30 4.83 2.29
CA VAL A 25 15.14 5.38 3.65
C VAL A 25 13.78 6.06 3.85
N ASP A 26 13.29 6.79 2.84
CA ASP A 26 11.99 7.46 2.92
C ASP A 26 10.85 6.44 2.82
N ALA A 27 11.03 5.37 2.05
CA ALA A 27 10.08 4.27 1.95
C ALA A 27 9.92 3.56 3.31
N ASP A 28 11.03 3.21 3.95
CA ASP A 28 11.05 2.58 5.28
C ASP A 28 10.38 3.47 6.33
N ILE A 29 10.78 4.75 6.41
CA ILE A 29 10.19 5.72 7.33
C ILE A 29 8.69 5.89 7.07
N SER A 30 8.28 6.06 5.81
CA SER A 30 6.87 6.22 5.44
C SER A 30 6.06 4.98 5.84
N ALA A 31 6.58 3.79 5.58
CA ALA A 31 5.90 2.55 5.92
C ALA A 31 5.72 2.40 7.44
N ASP A 32 6.75 2.73 8.23
CA ASP A 32 6.68 2.69 9.69
C ASP A 32 5.72 3.74 10.26
N MET A 33 5.73 4.96 9.72
CA MET A 33 4.80 6.01 10.13
C MET A 33 3.35 5.63 9.84
N VAL A 34 3.07 5.09 8.65
CA VAL A 34 1.70 4.69 8.25
C VAL A 34 1.25 3.44 9.00
N ASP A 35 2.13 2.47 9.26
CA ASP A 35 1.79 1.30 10.08
C ASP A 35 1.56 1.69 11.55
N THR A 36 2.32 2.66 12.08
CA THR A 36 2.10 3.24 13.41
C THR A 36 0.74 3.94 13.48
N LEU A 37 0.41 4.76 12.48
CA LEU A 37 -0.91 5.39 12.38
C LEU A 37 -2.04 4.36 12.44
N LEU A 38 -1.94 3.25 11.70
CA LEU A 38 -2.95 2.18 11.75
C LEU A 38 -3.09 1.55 13.14
N LYS A 39 -1.97 1.38 13.86
CA LYS A 39 -1.99 0.86 15.25
C LYS A 39 -2.65 1.84 16.20
N GLU A 40 -2.38 3.14 16.08
CA GLU A 40 -3.00 4.18 16.90
C GLU A 40 -4.48 4.39 16.60
N LEU A 41 -4.91 4.14 15.35
CA LEU A 41 -6.32 4.18 14.98
C LEU A 41 -7.09 2.96 15.50
N ALA A 42 -6.46 1.79 15.65
CA ALA A 42 -7.16 0.56 16.03
C ALA A 42 -7.94 0.65 17.35
N PRO A 43 -7.41 1.25 18.44
CA PRO A 43 -8.15 1.50 19.69
C PRO A 43 -9.42 2.34 19.51
N ILE A 44 -9.42 3.31 18.59
CA ILE A 44 -10.55 4.22 18.34
C ILE A 44 -11.77 3.45 17.83
N PHE A 45 -11.55 2.37 17.09
CA PHE A 45 -12.59 1.49 16.56
C PHE A 45 -12.80 0.22 17.40
N THR A 46 -12.38 0.23 18.66
CA THR A 46 -12.53 -0.95 19.53
C THR A 46 -13.94 -1.07 20.08
N VAL A 47 -14.63 -2.14 19.71
CA VAL A 47 -15.94 -2.52 20.25
C VAL A 47 -15.78 -3.87 20.95
N ASN A 48 -16.19 -3.96 22.22
CA ASN A 48 -16.05 -5.18 23.02
C ASN A 48 -14.63 -5.76 23.04
N GLY A 49 -13.61 -4.89 23.08
CA GLY A 49 -12.20 -5.30 23.13
C GLY A 49 -11.61 -5.80 21.80
N ARG A 50 -12.35 -5.70 20.68
CA ARG A 50 -11.85 -6.01 19.33
C ARG A 50 -11.90 -4.79 18.44
N SER A 51 -10.81 -4.51 17.73
CA SER A 51 -10.78 -3.42 16.76
C SER A 51 -11.59 -3.77 15.51
N ALA A 52 -12.59 -2.97 15.20
CA ALA A 52 -13.44 -3.09 14.02
C ALA A 52 -12.98 -2.19 12.86
N ILE A 53 -11.78 -1.58 12.92
CA ILE A 53 -11.31 -0.64 11.88
C ILE A 53 -11.27 -1.29 10.49
N HIS A 54 -10.90 -2.56 10.41
CA HIS A 54 -10.85 -3.32 9.14
C HIS A 54 -12.24 -3.66 8.59
N GLU A 55 -13.28 -3.59 9.41
CA GLU A 55 -14.67 -3.76 8.98
C GLU A 55 -15.27 -2.41 8.59
N VAL A 56 -15.09 -1.40 9.44
CA VAL A 56 -15.67 -0.06 9.28
C VAL A 56 -15.00 0.72 8.14
N CYS A 57 -13.69 0.57 7.97
CA CYS A 57 -12.86 1.26 6.97
C CYS A 57 -12.26 0.29 5.95
N SER A 58 -12.92 -0.84 5.67
CA SER A 58 -12.35 -2.01 4.99
C SER A 58 -11.48 -1.67 3.77
N THR A 59 -12.04 -0.97 2.77
CA THR A 59 -11.32 -0.63 1.53
C THR A 59 -10.04 0.16 1.80
N SER A 60 -10.16 1.31 2.50
CA SER A 60 -9.01 2.17 2.80
C SER A 60 -7.99 1.44 3.67
N TYR A 61 -8.44 0.65 4.66
CA TYR A 61 -7.57 -0.11 5.56
C TYR A 61 -6.70 -1.12 4.81
N PHE A 62 -7.32 -2.01 4.03
CA PHE A 62 -6.57 -3.04 3.31
C PHE A 62 -5.71 -2.45 2.21
N ARG A 63 -6.20 -1.43 1.51
CA ARG A 63 -5.39 -0.66 0.56
C ARG A 63 -4.15 -0.04 1.20
N THR A 64 -4.28 0.58 2.38
CA THR A 64 -3.13 1.09 3.14
C THR A 64 -2.17 -0.04 3.53
N LYS A 65 -2.66 -1.21 3.95
CA LYS A 65 -1.80 -2.37 4.25
C LYS A 65 -1.02 -2.85 3.03
N GLU A 66 -1.63 -2.84 1.85
CA GLU A 66 -0.93 -3.18 0.60
C GLU A 66 0.14 -2.14 0.23
N ILE A 67 -0.13 -0.84 0.43
CA ILE A 67 0.90 0.20 0.21
C ILE A 67 2.06 0.04 1.19
N ILE A 68 1.79 -0.19 2.49
CA ILE A 68 2.85 -0.47 3.48
C ILE A 68 3.68 -1.68 3.05
N PHE A 69 3.03 -2.74 2.53
CA PHE A 69 3.75 -3.90 2.02
C PHE A 69 4.67 -3.53 0.87
N CYS A 70 4.21 -2.76 -0.12
CA CYS A 70 5.03 -2.33 -1.25
C CYS A 70 6.22 -1.47 -0.79
N LEU A 71 6.01 -0.53 0.14
CA LEU A 71 7.08 0.33 0.66
C LEU A 71 8.20 -0.46 1.36
N LYS A 72 7.86 -1.57 2.03
CA LYS A 72 8.83 -2.47 2.71
C LYS A 72 9.32 -3.62 1.83
N GLY A 73 8.71 -3.77 0.66
CA GLY A 73 8.84 -4.96 -0.18
C GLY A 73 10.08 -4.92 -1.06
N SER A 74 10.55 -6.09 -1.44
CA SER A 74 11.41 -6.25 -2.61
C SER A 74 10.56 -6.31 -3.88
N LEU A 75 11.18 -6.06 -5.04
CA LEU A 75 10.54 -6.21 -6.34
C LEU A 75 9.91 -7.61 -6.52
N GLN A 76 10.61 -8.66 -6.07
CA GLN A 76 10.10 -10.04 -6.11
C GLN A 76 8.88 -10.22 -5.21
N SER A 77 8.91 -9.70 -3.99
CA SER A 77 7.78 -9.84 -3.07
C SER A 77 6.52 -9.13 -3.59
N ILE A 78 6.70 -8.02 -4.33
CA ILE A 78 5.60 -7.31 -4.98
C ILE A 78 5.06 -8.12 -6.16
N ASP A 79 5.92 -8.72 -6.98
CA ASP A 79 5.51 -9.63 -8.05
C ASP A 79 4.70 -10.83 -7.50
N ASP A 80 5.23 -11.48 -6.47
CA ASP A 80 4.57 -12.62 -5.82
C ASP A 80 3.20 -12.24 -5.25
N ARG A 81 3.07 -11.05 -4.65
CA ARG A 81 1.80 -10.57 -4.08
C ARG A 81 0.84 -10.01 -5.14
N TRP A 82 1.34 -9.57 -6.29
CA TRP A 82 0.54 -9.24 -7.48
C TRP A 82 -0.02 -10.49 -8.14
N CYS A 83 0.81 -11.53 -8.30
CA CYS A 83 0.47 -12.84 -8.83
C CYS A 83 -0.37 -12.75 -10.12
N SER A 84 0.18 -12.08 -11.14
CA SER A 84 -0.50 -11.86 -12.43
C SER A 84 -1.95 -11.36 -12.28
N ALA A 85 -2.14 -10.33 -11.46
CA ALA A 85 -3.42 -9.72 -11.12
C ALA A 85 -4.41 -10.60 -10.33
N LYS A 86 -3.96 -11.71 -9.73
CA LYS A 86 -4.79 -12.63 -8.94
C LYS A 86 -4.47 -12.61 -7.44
N GLY A 87 -3.39 -11.92 -7.06
CA GLY A 87 -2.93 -11.88 -5.68
C GLY A 87 -3.60 -10.79 -4.84
N PRO A 88 -3.31 -10.77 -3.52
CA PRO A 88 -3.88 -9.78 -2.60
C PRO A 88 -3.64 -8.33 -3.01
N LEU A 89 -2.52 -8.05 -3.68
CA LEU A 89 -2.19 -6.70 -4.13
C LEU A 89 -3.20 -6.21 -5.18
N ALA A 90 -3.60 -7.08 -6.10
CA ALA A 90 -4.54 -6.79 -7.17
C ALA A 90 -5.99 -6.63 -6.69
N GLN A 91 -6.30 -7.10 -5.47
CA GLN A 91 -7.60 -6.89 -4.86
C GLN A 91 -7.81 -5.43 -4.43
N TRP A 92 -6.74 -4.70 -4.12
CA TRP A 92 -6.82 -3.37 -3.49
C TRP A 92 -6.14 -2.24 -4.28
N LEU A 93 -5.28 -2.57 -5.24
CA LEU A 93 -4.57 -1.63 -6.10
C LEU A 93 -4.81 -1.96 -7.57
N GLN A 94 -5.00 -0.91 -8.37
CA GLN A 94 -5.13 -1.04 -9.82
C GLN A 94 -3.76 -1.25 -10.47
N PRO A 95 -3.70 -1.88 -11.67
CA PRO A 95 -2.43 -2.09 -12.38
C PRO A 95 -1.59 -0.81 -12.54
N GLY A 96 -2.23 0.31 -12.88
CA GLY A 96 -1.56 1.61 -12.99
C GLY A 96 -0.90 2.08 -11.70
N GLU A 97 -1.51 1.80 -10.55
CA GLU A 97 -1.01 2.19 -9.23
C GLU A 97 0.18 1.33 -8.81
N VAL A 98 0.11 0.02 -9.06
CA VAL A 98 1.24 -0.89 -8.84
C VAL A 98 2.43 -0.50 -9.73
N ARG A 99 2.18 -0.16 -11.00
CA ARG A 99 3.23 0.34 -11.91
C ARG A 99 3.87 1.64 -11.38
N SER A 100 3.09 2.58 -10.87
CA SER A 100 3.62 3.82 -10.28
C SER A 100 4.48 3.55 -9.06
N LEU A 101 4.02 2.68 -8.13
CA LEU A 101 4.81 2.29 -6.96
C LEU A 101 6.13 1.63 -7.34
N ILE A 102 6.12 0.69 -8.29
CA ILE A 102 7.34 0.01 -8.74
C ILE A 102 8.33 1.01 -9.34
N LYS A 103 7.84 1.98 -10.12
CA LYS A 103 8.69 3.03 -10.71
C LYS A 103 9.29 3.95 -9.64
N ALA A 104 8.50 4.30 -8.62
CA ALA A 104 8.92 5.20 -7.56
C ALA A 104 9.91 4.54 -6.58
N LEU A 105 9.76 3.24 -6.31
CA LEU A 105 10.54 2.55 -5.27
C LEU A 105 11.84 1.89 -5.77
N PHE A 106 11.93 1.55 -7.06
CA PHE A 106 13.04 0.74 -7.57
C PHE A 106 13.75 1.39 -8.75
N MET A 107 15.08 1.35 -8.70
CA MET A 107 15.94 1.80 -9.80
C MET A 107 15.62 1.07 -11.12
N ASN A 108 15.95 1.71 -12.24
CA ASN A 108 15.79 1.11 -13.57
C ASN A 108 16.72 -0.12 -13.71
N THR A 109 16.16 -1.31 -13.62
CA THR A 109 16.84 -2.59 -13.88
C THR A 109 16.07 -3.42 -14.89
N GLU A 110 16.71 -4.45 -15.46
CA GLU A 110 16.04 -5.38 -16.38
C GLU A 110 14.87 -6.11 -15.69
N GLN A 111 15.08 -6.57 -14.46
CA GLN A 111 14.03 -7.23 -13.67
C GLN A 111 12.82 -6.30 -13.44
N ARG A 112 13.06 -5.01 -13.14
CA ARG A 112 11.98 -4.04 -12.98
C ARG A 112 11.21 -3.84 -14.28
N ARG A 113 11.91 -3.79 -15.42
CA ARG A 113 11.28 -3.65 -16.74
C ARG A 113 10.38 -4.85 -17.04
N GLN A 114 10.90 -6.07 -16.86
CA GLN A 114 10.15 -7.30 -17.08
C GLN A 114 8.89 -7.38 -16.22
N LEU A 115 9.01 -7.05 -14.92
CA LEU A 115 7.84 -7.02 -14.04
C LEU A 115 6.82 -5.98 -14.53
N LEU A 116 7.25 -4.75 -14.84
CA LEU A 116 6.37 -3.73 -15.37
C LEU A 116 5.68 -4.19 -16.66
N ASP A 117 6.36 -4.87 -17.57
CA ASP A 117 5.76 -5.38 -18.82
C ASP A 117 4.71 -6.47 -18.58
N SER A 118 4.73 -7.15 -17.42
CA SER A 118 3.73 -8.15 -17.04
C SER A 118 2.45 -7.57 -16.41
N ILE A 119 2.48 -6.29 -16.00
CA ILE A 119 1.37 -5.62 -15.31
C ILE A 119 0.59 -4.78 -16.33
N PHE A 120 -0.53 -5.31 -16.82
CA PHE A 120 -1.46 -4.68 -17.77
C PHE A 120 -2.69 -4.10 -17.08
#